data_AF-A0A1G2IWE9-F1
#
_entry.id   AF-A0A1G2IWE9-F1
#
_cell.length_a   1.000
_cell.length_b   1.000
_cell.length_c   1.000
_cell.angle_alpha   90.00
_cell.angle_beta   90.00
_cell.angle_gamma   90.00
#
_symmetry.space_group_name_H-M   'P 1'
#
loop_
_entity.id
_entity.type
_entity.pdbx_description
1 polymer ?
#
loop_
_entity_poly.entity_id
_entity_poly.type
_entity_poly.pdbx_seq_one_letter_code
_entity_poly.pdbx_strand_id
1 'polypeptide(L)'
;MLNDFTEFIRKHDVVSLAIGFMMGGAVQKFIGAIISDVINPLLGIILSIGDLSKASTEIGPIKFMWGDLISNSINFIAIIFVVYFGIKILKLDKLRKPL
;
A
#
# COMPACT_ATOMS: atom_id res chain seq x y z
N MET A 1 -10.65 -36.03 7.46
CA MET A 1 -10.78 -34.57 7.70
C MET A 1 -9.47 -33.81 7.49
N LEU A 2 -8.42 -34.01 8.29
CA LEU A 2 -7.13 -33.30 8.08
C LEU A 2 -6.41 -33.69 6.77
N ASN A 3 -6.48 -34.96 6.38
CA ASN A 3 -5.97 -35.43 5.09
C ASN A 3 -6.78 -34.83 3.92
N ASP A 4 -8.11 -34.86 4.00
CA ASP A 4 -9.00 -34.26 2.99
C ASP A 4 -8.79 -32.75 2.85
N PHE A 5 -8.50 -32.06 3.96
CA PHE A 5 -8.20 -30.63 3.95
C PHE A 5 -6.84 -30.32 3.34
N THR A 6 -5.81 -31.13 3.64
CA THR A 6 -4.48 -30.98 3.03
C THR A 6 -4.55 -31.24 1.53
N GLU A 7 -5.36 -32.22 1.11
CA GLU A 7 -5.59 -32.54 -0.29
C GLU A 7 -6.37 -31.42 -1.01
N PHE A 8 -7.36 -30.82 -0.35
CA PHE A 8 -8.07 -29.63 -0.85
C PHE A 8 -7.14 -28.44 -1.08
N ILE A 9 -6.28 -28.11 -0.11
CA ILE A 9 -5.32 -27.00 -0.21
C ILE A 9 -4.39 -27.20 -1.41
N ARG A 10 -3.91 -28.43 -1.63
CA ARG A 10 -3.06 -28.78 -2.78
C ARG A 10 -3.82 -28.72 -4.10
N LYS A 11 -5.07 -29.19 -4.12
CA LYS A 11 -5.90 -29.23 -5.34
C LYS A 11 -6.30 -27.84 -5.85
N HIS A 12 -6.41 -26.86 -4.96
CA HIS A 12 -6.87 -25.50 -5.29
C HIS A 12 -5.76 -24.43 -5.23
N ASP A 13 -4.49 -24.83 -5.18
CA ASP A 13 -3.33 -23.92 -5.12
C ASP A 13 -3.46 -22.79 -4.07
N VAL A 14 -4.11 -23.10 -2.95
CA VAL A 14 -4.43 -22.13 -1.89
C VAL A 14 -3.15 -21.59 -1.24
N VAL A 15 -2.08 -22.39 -1.25
CA VAL A 15 -0.78 -22.00 -0.68
C VAL A 15 -0.18 -20.81 -1.44
N SER A 16 -0.17 -20.86 -2.78
CA SER A 16 0.37 -19.77 -3.61
C SER A 16 -0.45 -18.50 -3.46
N LEU A 17 -1.78 -18.63 -3.39
CA LEU A 17 -2.69 -17.50 -3.13
C LEU A 17 -2.43 -16.87 -1.74
N ALA A 18 -2.26 -17.69 -0.71
CA ALA A 18 -1.99 -17.23 0.65
C ALA A 18 -0.65 -16.49 0.74
N ILE A 19 0.40 -17.01 0.09
CA ILE A 19 1.71 -16.35 0.01
C ILE A 19 1.57 -15.00 -0.71
N GLY A 20 0.88 -14.97 -1.86
CA GLY A 20 0.65 -13.74 -2.61
C GLY A 20 -0.06 -12.67 -1.78
N PHE A 21 -1.09 -13.05 -1.02
CA PHE A 21 -1.83 -12.13 -0.16
C PHE A 21 -0.98 -11.60 1.00
N MET A 22 -0.25 -12.47 1.70
CA MET A 22 0.63 -12.05 2.81
C MET A 22 1.74 -11.12 2.32
N MET A 23 2.38 -11.45 1.19
CA MET A 23 3.41 -10.61 0.59
C MET A 23 2.84 -9.26 0.13
N GLY A 24 1.66 -9.26 -0.50
CA GLY A 24 0.97 -8.03 -0.90
C GLY A 24 0.72 -7.09 0.27
N GLY A 25 0.23 -7.62 1.40
CA GLY A 25 0.01 -6.84 2.62
C GLY A 25 1.31 -6.29 3.23
N ALA A 26 2.39 -7.07 3.21
CA ALA A 26 3.70 -6.62 3.70
C ALA A 26 4.29 -5.49 2.85
N VAL A 27 4.22 -5.62 1.52
CA VAL A 27 4.69 -4.57 0.59
C VAL A 27 3.87 -3.28 0.74
N GLN A 28 2.55 -3.39 0.87
CA GLN A 28 1.68 -2.24 1.12
C GLN A 28 2.08 -1.49 2.40
N LYS A 29 2.32 -2.22 3.50
CA LYS A 29 2.78 -1.63 4.77
C LYS A 29 4.14 -0.96 4.65
N PHE A 30 5.08 -1.60 3.96
CA PHE A 30 6.41 -1.04 3.74
C PHE A 30 6.36 0.28 2.97
N ILE A 31 5.58 0.34 1.89
CA ILE A 31 5.39 1.58 1.12
C ILE A 31 4.70 2.65 1.97
N GLY A 32 3.65 2.28 2.71
CA GLY A 32 2.95 3.19 3.61
C GLY A 32 3.87 3.80 4.67
N ALA A 33 4.78 3.01 5.24
CA ALA A 33 5.78 3.48 6.21
C ALA A 33 6.74 4.49 5.58
N ILE A 34 7.25 4.25 4.37
CA ILE A 34 8.11 5.22 3.66
C ILE A 34 7.37 6.55 3.49
N ILE A 35 6.08 6.50 3.16
CA ILE A 35 5.30 7.72 2.93
C ILE A 35 5.04 8.45 4.24
N SER A 36 4.62 7.73 5.27
CA SER A 36 4.39 8.29 6.61
C SER A 36 5.66 8.89 7.22
N ASP A 37 6.79 8.21 7.07
CA ASP A 37 8.01 8.53 7.83
C ASP A 37 8.97 9.43 7.04
N VAL A 38 8.87 9.47 5.71
CA VAL A 38 9.74 10.25 4.84
C VAL A 38 8.97 11.32 4.09
N ILE A 39 7.93 10.94 3.33
CA ILE A 39 7.22 11.87 2.44
C ILE A 39 6.36 12.87 3.24
N ASN A 40 5.60 12.42 4.23
CA ASN A 40 4.73 13.28 5.03
C ASN A 40 5.50 14.37 5.79
N PRO A 41 6.64 14.08 6.47
CA PRO A 41 7.47 15.12 7.07
C PRO A 41 8.05 16.09 6.04
N LEU A 42 8.51 15.59 4.89
CA LEU A 42 9.04 16.43 3.80
C LEU A 42 7.98 17.41 3.27
N LEU A 43 6.78 16.92 2.97
CA LEU A 43 5.65 17.76 2.55
C LEU A 43 5.24 18.74 3.66
N GLY A 44 5.30 18.28 4.90
CA GLY A 44 5.04 19.07 6.09
C GLY A 44 5.94 20.29 6.27
N ILE A 45 7.24 20.12 5.97
CA ILE A 45 8.23 21.19 5.96
C ILE A 45 7.95 22.18 4.82
N ILE A 46 7.68 21.67 3.61
CA ILE A 46 7.43 22.51 2.42
C ILE A 46 6.19 23.37 2.60
N LEU A 47 5.12 22.80 3.18
CA LEU A 47 3.85 23.49 3.38
C LEU A 47 3.83 24.34 4.66
N SER A 48 4.85 24.24 5.54
CA SER A 48 4.90 24.86 6.88
C SER A 48 3.76 24.45 7.82
N ILE A 49 3.12 23.30 7.56
CA ILE A 49 1.98 22.79 8.33
C ILE A 49 2.42 21.72 9.36
N GLY A 50 3.72 21.37 9.37
CA GLY A 50 4.21 20.28 10.20
C GLY A 50 3.66 18.96 9.70
N ASP A 51 3.25 18.05 10.57
CA ASP A 51 2.80 16.71 10.18
C ASP A 51 1.49 16.78 9.37
N LEU A 52 1.57 16.55 8.05
CA LEU A 52 0.43 16.76 7.13
C LEU A 52 -0.79 15.91 7.52
N SER A 53 -0.61 14.70 8.04
CA SER A 53 -1.71 13.85 8.54
C SER A 53 -2.47 14.48 9.73
N LYS A 54 -1.79 15.31 10.53
CA LYS A 54 -2.38 15.99 11.70
C LYS A 54 -2.96 17.35 11.37
N ALA A 55 -2.88 17.79 10.11
CA ALA A 55 -3.45 19.06 9.69
C ALA A 55 -4.96 19.01 9.89
N SER A 56 -5.43 19.82 10.86
CA SER A 56 -6.83 19.93 11.19
C SER A 56 -7.24 21.39 11.23
N THR A 57 -8.38 21.70 10.62
CA THR A 57 -9.04 22.99 10.79
C THR A 57 -10.18 22.81 11.76
N GLU A 58 -10.20 23.61 12.82
CA GLU A 58 -11.31 23.63 13.77
C GLU A 58 -12.37 24.61 13.27
N ILE A 59 -13.57 24.10 13.01
CA ILE A 59 -14.74 24.92 12.68
C ILE A 59 -15.74 24.73 13.83
N GLY A 60 -15.68 25.63 14.83
CA GLY A 60 -16.47 25.50 16.04
C GLY A 60 -16.10 24.25 16.86
N PRO A 61 -17.07 23.42 17.31
CA PRO A 61 -16.77 22.21 18.09
C PRO A 61 -16.33 21.01 17.22
N ILE A 62 -16.21 21.18 15.90
CA ILE A 62 -15.93 20.10 14.96
C ILE A 62 -14.48 20.24 14.46
N LYS A 63 -13.68 19.21 14.72
CA LYS A 63 -12.29 19.10 14.26
C LYS A 63 -12.25 18.42 12.90
N PHE A 64 -11.97 19.17 11.83
CA PHE A 64 -11.89 18.63 10.47
C PHE A 64 -10.44 18.28 10.11
N MET A 65 -10.11 16.98 10.14
CA MET A 65 -8.77 16.45 9.84
C MET A 65 -8.56 16.25 8.33
N TRP A 66 -8.56 17.34 7.56
CA TRP A 66 -8.35 17.29 6.11
C TRP A 66 -6.97 16.74 5.71
N GLY A 67 -6.00 16.90 6.59
CA GLY A 67 -4.63 16.44 6.41
C GLY A 67 -4.51 14.93 6.21
N ASP A 68 -5.29 14.16 6.98
CA ASP A 68 -5.28 12.70 6.91
C ASP A 68 -5.80 12.17 5.57
N LEU A 69 -6.84 12.82 5.03
CA LEU A 69 -7.41 12.50 3.72
C LEU A 69 -6.38 12.69 2.60
N ILE A 70 -5.62 13.79 2.64
CA ILE A 70 -4.59 14.09 1.63
C ILE A 70 -3.43 13.10 1.76
N SER A 71 -2.96 12.84 2.98
CA SER A 71 -1.92 11.83 3.27
C SER A 71 -2.30 10.46 2.72
N ASN A 72 -3.53 10.00 2.99
CA ASN A 72 -4.02 8.71 2.46
C ASN A 72 -4.16 8.70 0.93
N SER A 73 -4.52 9.83 0.32
CA SER A 73 -4.61 9.95 -1.14
C SER A 73 -3.22 9.85 -1.79
N ILE A 74 -2.20 10.47 -1.19
CA ILE A 74 -0.80 10.36 -1.61
C ILE A 74 -0.31 8.93 -1.45
N ASN A 75 -0.61 8.29 -0.32
CA ASN A 75 -0.29 6.88 -0.08
C ASN A 75 -0.84 5.97 -1.17
N PHE A 76 -2.11 6.15 -1.53
CA PHE A 76 -2.76 5.40 -2.59
C PHE A 76 -2.07 5.55 -3.95
N ILE A 77 -1.76 6.79 -4.36
CA ILE A 77 -1.07 7.07 -5.63
C ILE A 77 0.33 6.47 -5.65
N ALA A 78 1.06 6.56 -4.54
CA ALA A 78 2.41 6.02 -4.44
C ALA A 78 2.44 4.49 -4.49
N ILE A 79 1.47 3.79 -3.87
CA ILE A 79 1.33 2.33 -4.00
C ILE A 79 1.14 1.95 -5.47
N ILE A 80 0.24 2.64 -6.20
CA ILE A 80 0.03 2.40 -7.63
C ILE A 80 1.33 2.60 -8.42
N PHE A 81 2.06 3.67 -8.12
CA PHE A 81 3.31 4.00 -8.81
C PHE A 81 4.40 2.95 -8.56
N VAL A 82 4.58 2.52 -7.31
CA VAL A 82 5.57 1.50 -6.95
C VAL A 82 5.21 0.14 -7.55
N VAL A 83 3.93 -0.24 -7.54
CA VAL A 83 3.47 -1.49 -8.20
C VAL A 83 3.74 -1.43 -9.70
N TYR A 84 3.42 -0.31 -10.36
CA TYR A 84 3.70 -0.11 -11.78
C TYR A 84 5.19 -0.21 -12.09
N PHE A 85 6.04 0.49 -11.32
CA PHE A 85 7.49 0.43 -11.49
C PHE A 85 8.06 -0.95 -11.18
N GLY A 86 7.55 -1.64 -10.16
CA GLY A 86 7.96 -3.00 -9.82
C GLY A 86 7.71 -3.99 -10.96
N ILE A 87 6.52 -3.94 -11.56
CA ILE A 87 6.19 -4.78 -12.74
C ILE A 87 7.13 -4.45 -13.92
N LYS A 88 7.40 -3.16 -14.15
CA LYS A 88 8.24 -2.68 -15.25
C LYS A 88 9.73 -3.03 -15.06
N ILE A 89 10.26 -2.93 -13.84
CA ILE A 89 11.66 -3.27 -13.51
C ILE A 89 11.87 -4.77 -13.63
N LEU A 90 10.92 -5.57 -13.12
CA LEU A 90 10.99 -7.03 -13.20
C LEU A 90 10.73 -7.57 -14.61
N LYS A 91 10.37 -6.71 -15.58
CA LYS A 91 10.05 -7.08 -16.97
C LYS A 91 9.03 -8.24 -17.06
N LEU A 92 8.13 -8.35 -16.08
CA LEU A 92 7.13 -9.43 -16.05
C LEU A 92 6.10 -9.28 -17.19
N ASP A 93 5.99 -8.09 -17.76
CA ASP A 93 5.30 -7.79 -19.01
C ASP A 93 5.90 -8.53 -20.22
N LYS A 94 7.21 -8.81 -20.20
CA LYS A 94 7.94 -9.51 -21.29
C LYS A 94 8.07 -11.01 -21.10
N LEU A 95 7.77 -11.53 -19.91
CA LEU A 95 7.83 -12.96 -19.61
C LEU A 95 6.55 -13.71 -19.98
N ARG A 96 5.51 -12.99 -20.41
CA ARG A 96 4.37 -13.60 -21.11
C ARG A 96 4.85 -14.01 -22.51
N LYS A 97 5.30 -15.27 -22.64
CA LYS A 97 5.32 -15.92 -23.96
C LYS A 97 3.92 -15.74 -24.56
N PRO A 98 3.79 -15.26 -25.82
CA PRO A 98 2.52 -15.35 -26.50
C PRO A 98 2.11 -16.83 -26.46
N LEU A 99 0.92 -17.09 -25.94
CA LEU A 99 0.27 -18.40 -26.04
C LEU A 99 0.20 -18.82 -27.51
#